data_AF-A0A2Y8ZYL1-F1
#
_entry.id   AF-A0A2Y8ZYL1-F1
#
_cell.length_a   1.000
_cell.length_b   1.000
_cell.length_c   1.000
_cell.angle_alpha   90.00
_cell.angle_beta   90.00
_cell.angle_gamma   90.00
#
_symmetry.space_group_name_H-M   'P 1'
#
loop_
_entity.id
_entity.type
_entity.pdbx_description
1 polymer ?
#
loop_
_entity_poly.entity_id
_entity_poly.type
_entity_poly.pdbx_seq_one_letter_code
_entity_poly.pdbx_strand_id
1 'polypeptide(L)'
;MIVVGATGRIRGQRMPSAHAAVTIASMANEPHMTGDAEQLATIVAENASERGVTVATAESLTSGQIAVHLGAAPNAGSWFSGGAVTYTVEAKQKALGVPDVPVISEECARAMAEGAARVLGADCAVGVTGVGGPDRQEDQPVGTVFIAIHTPAGTTCEEHHFDGDPQEILDATTTRALELLGAGLEDAGNK
;
A
#
# COMPACT_ATOMS: atom_id res chain seq x y z
N MET A 1 -6.79 -75.84 25.08
CA MET A 1 -6.48 -75.48 26.48
C MET A 1 -6.61 -73.96 26.55
N ILE A 2 -7.79 -73.43 26.90
CA ILE A 2 -8.18 -72.97 28.26
C ILE A 2 -7.25 -71.83 28.73
N VAL A 3 -7.64 -70.60 29.14
CA VAL A 3 -8.91 -69.84 29.31
C VAL A 3 -8.50 -68.42 29.79
N VAL A 4 -9.18 -67.37 29.28
CA VAL A 4 -9.76 -66.17 29.95
C VAL A 4 -8.93 -65.15 30.79
N GLY A 5 -9.26 -63.86 30.56
CA GLY A 5 -9.39 -62.78 31.57
C GLY A 5 -8.38 -61.63 31.38
N ALA A 6 -8.71 -60.34 31.35
CA ALA A 6 -9.77 -59.64 32.06
C ALA A 6 -10.30 -58.40 31.31
N THR A 7 -11.57 -58.15 31.59
CA THR A 7 -12.42 -57.02 31.20
C THR A 7 -12.09 -55.75 31.99
N GLY A 8 -11.98 -54.61 31.29
CA GLY A 8 -12.08 -53.27 31.86
C GLY A 8 -13.07 -52.43 31.06
N ARG A 9 -14.29 -52.27 31.59
CA ARG A 9 -15.27 -51.26 31.12
C ARG A 9 -14.83 -49.90 31.65
N ILE A 10 -14.70 -48.90 30.78
CA ILE A 10 -14.90 -47.50 31.17
C ILE A 10 -16.20 -47.03 30.53
N ARG A 11 -17.18 -46.77 31.39
CA ARG A 11 -18.46 -46.14 31.03
C ARG A 11 -18.21 -44.65 30.75
N GLY A 12 -18.75 -44.19 29.63
CA GLY A 12 -19.49 -42.94 29.54
C GLY A 12 -18.69 -41.65 29.61
N GLN A 13 -18.25 -41.16 28.46
CA GLN A 13 -18.36 -39.74 28.15
C GLN A 13 -19.01 -39.59 26.78
N ARG A 14 -20.24 -39.04 26.79
CA ARG A 14 -20.89 -38.51 25.59
C ARG A 14 -20.04 -37.31 25.15
N MET A 15 -19.40 -37.42 23.99
CA MET A 15 -18.89 -36.25 23.28
C MET A 15 -20.10 -35.47 22.76
N PRO A 16 -20.30 -34.19 23.12
CA PRO A 16 -21.33 -33.39 22.48
C PRO A 16 -20.94 -33.15 21.02
N SER A 17 -21.87 -33.48 20.15
CA SER A 17 -21.95 -33.12 18.74
C SER A 17 -21.98 -31.61 18.56
N ALA A 18 -21.22 -31.10 17.61
CA ALA A 18 -21.67 -30.14 16.58
C ALA A 18 -20.43 -29.66 15.82
N HIS A 19 -20.37 -29.93 14.52
CA HIS A 19 -19.59 -29.12 13.61
C HIS A 19 -20.12 -27.68 13.74
N ALA A 20 -19.32 -26.80 14.32
CA ALA A 20 -19.56 -25.37 14.23
C ALA A 20 -19.38 -24.98 12.76
N ALA A 21 -20.48 -24.99 12.00
CA ALA A 21 -20.55 -24.27 10.75
C ALA A 21 -20.27 -22.81 11.09
N VAL A 22 -19.06 -22.33 10.78
CA VAL A 22 -18.78 -20.90 10.75
C VAL A 22 -19.59 -20.37 9.58
N THR A 23 -20.78 -19.86 9.89
CA THR A 23 -21.50 -18.99 8.97
C THR A 23 -20.65 -17.75 8.81
N ILE A 24 -19.89 -17.67 7.71
CA ILE A 24 -19.31 -16.40 7.27
C ILE A 24 -20.53 -15.58 6.87
N ALA A 25 -21.05 -14.81 7.82
CA ALA A 25 -22.06 -13.82 7.55
C ALA A 25 -21.49 -12.92 6.45
N SER A 26 -22.20 -12.87 5.33
CA SER A 26 -22.01 -11.91 4.25
C SER A 26 -21.89 -10.52 4.87
N MET A 27 -20.66 -10.02 5.00
CA MET A 27 -20.43 -8.60 5.20
C MET A 27 -20.76 -7.95 3.86
N ALA A 28 -22.02 -7.55 3.74
CA ALA A 28 -22.47 -6.73 2.65
C ALA A 28 -21.52 -5.53 2.56
N ASN A 29 -21.02 -5.36 1.35
CA ASN A 29 -20.16 -4.30 0.88
C ASN A 29 -20.92 -2.97 1.04
N GLU A 30 -20.72 -2.28 2.16
CA GLU A 30 -20.96 -0.84 2.20
C GLU A 30 -19.90 -0.21 1.28
N PRO A 31 -20.27 0.65 0.31
CA PRO A 31 -19.27 1.27 -0.54
C PRO A 31 -18.39 2.15 0.34
N HIS A 32 -17.21 1.63 0.65
CA HIS A 32 -16.10 2.42 1.14
C HIS A 32 -15.82 3.51 0.09
N MET A 33 -15.15 4.59 0.48
CA MET A 33 -14.78 5.72 -0.38
C MET A 33 -13.80 5.34 -1.53
N THR A 34 -13.78 4.07 -1.94
CA THR A 34 -12.99 3.45 -3.01
C THR A 34 -13.27 3.99 -4.41
N GLY A 35 -14.41 4.67 -4.62
CA GLY A 35 -14.80 5.15 -5.95
C GLY A 35 -13.82 6.15 -6.53
N ASP A 36 -13.28 7.05 -5.69
CA ASP A 36 -12.39 8.11 -6.16
C ASP A 36 -11.00 7.54 -6.48
N ALA A 37 -10.44 6.71 -5.60
CA ALA A 37 -9.14 6.06 -5.83
C ALA A 37 -9.16 5.11 -7.04
N GLU A 38 -10.25 4.37 -7.26
CA GLU A 38 -10.40 3.51 -8.45
C GLU A 38 -10.45 4.33 -9.75
N GLN A 39 -11.18 5.45 -9.75
CA GLN A 39 -11.23 6.37 -10.90
C GLN A 39 -9.86 7.00 -11.18
N LEU A 40 -9.16 7.46 -10.13
CA LEU A 40 -7.83 8.03 -10.26
C LEU A 40 -6.80 7.01 -10.77
N ALA A 41 -6.87 5.77 -10.31
CA ALA A 41 -6.02 4.70 -10.83
C ALA A 41 -6.31 4.39 -12.31
N THR A 42 -7.56 4.54 -12.75
CA THR A 42 -7.93 4.45 -14.18
C THR A 42 -7.30 5.59 -14.99
N ILE A 43 -7.33 6.81 -14.47
CA ILE A 43 -6.66 7.97 -15.09
C ILE A 43 -5.14 7.74 -15.19
N VAL A 44 -4.51 7.21 -14.13
CA VAL A 44 -3.09 6.83 -14.15
C VAL A 44 -2.82 5.79 -15.24
N ALA A 45 -3.68 4.78 -15.38
CA ALA A 45 -3.56 3.75 -16.41
C ALA A 45 -3.64 4.32 -17.84
N GLU A 46 -4.59 5.22 -18.08
CA GLU A 46 -4.74 5.93 -19.35
C GLU A 46 -3.50 6.77 -19.65
N ASN A 47 -3.07 7.61 -18.71
CA ASN A 47 -1.92 8.49 -18.87
C ASN A 47 -0.62 7.71 -19.12
N ALA A 48 -0.40 6.62 -18.37
CA ALA A 48 0.77 5.76 -18.54
C ALA A 48 0.78 5.07 -19.91
N SER A 49 -0.37 4.54 -20.33
CA SER A 49 -0.53 3.85 -21.60
C SER A 49 -0.34 4.78 -22.80
N GLU A 50 -0.95 5.97 -22.77
CA GLU A 50 -0.83 6.97 -23.84
C GLU A 50 0.62 7.43 -24.06
N ARG A 51 1.41 7.49 -22.97
CA ARG A 51 2.78 7.97 -22.98
C ARG A 51 3.81 6.85 -23.11
N GLY A 52 3.38 5.59 -23.01
CA GLY A 52 4.26 4.43 -23.06
C GLY A 52 5.29 4.42 -21.92
N VAL A 53 4.87 4.86 -20.73
CA VAL A 53 5.71 4.89 -19.52
C VAL A 53 5.25 3.85 -18.51
N THR A 54 6.18 3.45 -17.66
CA THR A 54 5.94 2.49 -16.57
C THR A 54 5.97 3.16 -15.21
N VAL A 55 5.24 2.59 -14.25
CA VAL A 55 4.94 3.17 -12.94
C VAL A 55 5.27 2.19 -11.82
N ALA A 56 5.89 2.68 -10.74
CA ALA A 56 6.14 1.93 -9.51
C ALA A 56 5.64 2.67 -8.25
N THR A 57 5.51 1.94 -7.13
CA THR A 57 5.23 2.55 -5.81
C THR A 57 6.28 2.20 -4.76
N ALA A 58 6.53 3.13 -3.83
CA ALA A 58 7.17 2.90 -2.54
C ALA A 58 6.24 3.37 -1.42
N GLU A 59 5.82 2.45 -0.56
CA GLU A 59 4.77 2.69 0.43
C GLU A 59 5.24 2.43 1.86
N SER A 60 5.01 3.39 2.75
CA SER A 60 5.17 3.21 4.20
C SER A 60 3.81 3.15 4.87
N LEU A 61 3.21 4.28 5.27
CA LEU A 61 1.96 4.30 6.03
C LEU A 61 0.79 3.62 5.29
N THR A 62 0.68 3.77 3.97
CA THR A 62 -0.38 3.17 3.14
C THR A 62 -0.26 1.67 2.97
N SER A 63 0.90 1.07 3.28
CA SER A 63 1.10 -0.38 3.35
C SER A 63 0.63 -1.18 2.12
N GLY A 64 0.68 -0.59 0.92
CA GLY A 64 0.30 -1.25 -0.34
C GLY A 64 -1.07 -0.83 -0.89
N GLN A 65 -1.82 0.05 -0.22
CA GLN A 65 -3.11 0.52 -0.71
C GLN A 65 -3.01 1.16 -2.11
N ILE A 66 -1.96 1.94 -2.38
CA ILE A 66 -1.76 2.57 -3.69
C ILE A 66 -1.53 1.48 -4.74
N ALA A 67 -0.65 0.52 -4.45
CA ALA A 67 -0.37 -0.61 -5.35
C ALA A 67 -1.62 -1.47 -5.64
N VAL A 68 -2.53 -1.64 -4.68
CA VAL A 68 -3.79 -2.36 -4.90
C VAL A 68 -4.64 -1.67 -5.97
N HIS A 69 -4.79 -0.35 -5.90
CA HIS A 69 -5.56 0.39 -6.89
C HIS A 69 -4.90 0.37 -8.27
N LEU A 70 -3.58 0.60 -8.35
CA LEU A 70 -2.85 0.56 -9.62
C LEU A 70 -2.85 -0.85 -10.23
N GLY A 71 -2.71 -1.90 -9.42
CA GLY A 71 -2.73 -3.29 -9.87
C GLY A 71 -4.11 -3.78 -10.33
N ALA A 72 -5.19 -3.16 -9.82
CA ALA A 72 -6.57 -3.45 -10.24
C ALA A 72 -6.99 -2.70 -11.51
N ALA A 73 -6.28 -1.63 -11.88
CA ALA A 73 -6.63 -0.79 -13.01
C ALA A 73 -6.42 -1.50 -14.38
N PRO A 74 -7.09 -1.04 -15.45
CA PRO A 74 -7.03 -1.67 -16.76
C PRO A 74 -5.60 -1.83 -17.29
N ASN A 75 -5.30 -3.02 -17.81
CA ASN A 75 -4.01 -3.37 -18.41
C ASN A 75 -2.79 -3.14 -17.47
N ALA A 76 -2.97 -3.18 -16.14
CA ALA A 76 -1.87 -2.94 -15.18
C ALA A 76 -0.57 -3.71 -15.51
N GLY A 77 -0.66 -4.94 -15.99
CA GLY A 77 0.52 -5.74 -16.36
C GLY A 77 1.39 -5.16 -17.50
N SER A 78 0.93 -4.15 -18.25
CA SER A 78 1.72 -3.49 -19.29
C SER A 78 2.40 -2.19 -18.85
N TRP A 79 2.01 -1.61 -17.72
CA TRP A 79 2.50 -0.29 -17.29
C TRP A 79 2.82 -0.21 -15.80
N PHE A 80 2.24 -1.03 -14.94
CA PHE A 80 2.54 -1.07 -13.51
C PHE A 80 3.65 -2.09 -13.22
N SER A 81 4.86 -1.59 -12.90
CA SER A 81 6.05 -2.39 -12.62
C SER A 81 6.02 -3.06 -11.24
N GLY A 82 5.10 -2.67 -10.37
CA GLY A 82 4.93 -3.20 -9.02
C GLY A 82 5.19 -2.16 -7.92
N GLY A 83 5.27 -2.64 -6.69
CA GLY A 83 5.43 -1.78 -5.50
C GLY A 83 6.37 -2.37 -4.46
N ALA A 84 6.96 -1.50 -3.65
CA ALA A 84 7.77 -1.84 -2.50
C ALA A 84 7.14 -1.28 -1.23
N VAL A 85 6.68 -2.16 -0.33
CA VAL A 85 6.24 -1.75 1.01
C VAL A 85 7.45 -1.74 1.94
N THR A 86 7.91 -0.54 2.31
CA THR A 86 9.08 -0.32 3.17
C THR A 86 8.69 0.40 4.45
N TYR A 87 8.04 -0.34 5.35
CA TYR A 87 7.47 0.22 6.58
C TYR A 87 8.53 0.70 7.58
N THR A 88 9.63 -0.05 7.74
CA THR A 88 10.71 0.28 8.67
C THR A 88 11.82 1.11 8.03
N VAL A 89 12.58 1.86 8.83
CA VAL A 89 13.81 2.56 8.39
C VAL A 89 14.76 1.60 7.67
N GLU A 90 15.00 0.44 8.27
CA GLU A 90 15.87 -0.59 7.71
C GLU A 90 15.38 -1.09 6.34
N ALA A 91 14.07 -1.27 6.16
CA ALA A 91 13.50 -1.67 4.88
C ALA A 91 13.70 -0.58 3.81
N LYS A 92 13.47 0.70 4.16
CA LYS A 92 13.70 1.85 3.27
C LYS A 92 15.17 1.90 2.81
N GLN A 93 16.10 1.76 3.75
CA GLN A 93 17.54 1.77 3.46
C GLN A 93 17.97 0.57 2.61
N LYS A 94 17.59 -0.65 2.99
CA LYS A 94 18.03 -1.88 2.30
C LYS A 94 17.42 -2.05 0.93
N ALA A 95 16.10 -1.81 0.80
CA ALA A 95 15.39 -2.07 -0.45
C ALA A 95 15.51 -0.90 -1.43
N LEU A 96 15.42 0.35 -0.94
CA LEU A 96 15.30 1.53 -1.79
C LEU A 96 16.53 2.44 -1.74
N GLY A 97 17.51 2.15 -0.87
CA GLY A 97 18.73 2.96 -0.75
C GLY A 97 18.47 4.35 -0.15
N VAL A 98 17.39 4.51 0.62
CA VAL A 98 17.09 5.78 1.31
C VAL A 98 18.25 6.10 2.27
N PRO A 99 18.76 7.35 2.31
CA PRO A 99 19.83 7.74 3.23
C PRO A 99 19.37 7.75 4.69
N ASP A 100 20.31 7.95 5.62
CA ASP A 100 19.98 8.12 7.04
C ASP A 100 19.43 9.52 7.32
N VAL A 101 18.13 9.66 7.13
CA VAL A 101 17.36 10.92 7.22
C VAL A 101 16.08 10.68 8.00
N PRO A 102 15.44 11.73 8.57
CA PRO A 102 14.15 11.59 9.23
C PRO A 102 13.11 10.96 8.30
N VAL A 103 12.36 9.94 8.75
CA VAL A 103 11.41 9.25 7.88
C VAL A 103 10.18 10.09 7.57
N ILE A 104 9.84 11.06 8.41
CA ILE A 104 8.75 12.00 8.16
C ILE A 104 9.33 13.27 7.56
N SER A 105 9.81 13.18 6.32
CA SER A 105 10.43 14.29 5.60
C SER A 105 10.29 14.18 4.08
N GLU A 106 10.43 15.32 3.40
CA GLU A 106 10.53 15.39 1.94
C GLU A 106 11.71 14.54 1.42
N GLU A 107 12.87 14.61 2.06
CA GLU A 107 14.07 13.88 1.62
C GLU A 107 13.84 12.36 1.61
N CYS A 108 13.17 11.83 2.63
CA CYS A 108 12.80 10.41 2.68
C CYS A 108 11.80 10.07 1.57
N ALA A 109 10.74 10.86 1.38
CA ALA A 109 9.73 10.59 0.35
C ALA A 109 10.34 10.57 -1.07
N ARG A 110 11.19 11.56 -1.39
CA ARG A 110 11.90 11.62 -2.68
C ARG A 110 12.80 10.42 -2.89
N ALA A 111 13.62 10.08 -1.89
CA ALA A 111 14.50 8.92 -1.96
C ALA A 111 13.73 7.60 -2.09
N MET A 112 12.54 7.50 -1.49
CA MET A 112 11.64 6.35 -1.68
C MET A 112 11.13 6.26 -3.12
N ALA A 113 10.64 7.35 -3.71
CA ALA A 113 10.15 7.37 -5.09
C ALA A 113 11.27 7.03 -6.10
N GLU A 114 12.41 7.70 -6.00
CA GLU A 114 13.59 7.46 -6.84
C GLU A 114 14.14 6.04 -6.65
N GLY A 115 14.12 5.54 -5.41
CA GLY A 115 14.46 4.16 -5.08
C GLY A 115 13.56 3.16 -5.77
N ALA A 116 12.24 3.33 -5.70
CA ALA A 116 11.26 2.44 -6.34
C ALA A 116 11.44 2.40 -7.85
N ALA A 117 11.52 3.57 -8.50
CA ALA A 117 11.77 3.67 -9.94
C ALA A 117 13.03 2.88 -10.34
N ARG A 118 14.13 3.09 -9.60
CA ARG A 118 15.40 2.42 -9.87
C ARG A 118 15.35 0.90 -9.69
N VAL A 119 14.75 0.39 -8.60
CA VAL A 119 14.80 -1.06 -8.30
C VAL A 119 13.77 -1.87 -9.07
N LEU A 120 12.66 -1.25 -9.47
CA LEU A 120 11.61 -1.88 -10.28
C LEU A 120 11.76 -1.58 -11.78
N GLY A 121 12.72 -0.74 -12.17
CA GLY A 121 12.94 -0.37 -13.57
C GLY A 121 11.76 0.40 -14.17
N ALA A 122 11.09 1.23 -13.37
CA ALA A 122 9.96 2.04 -13.81
C ALA A 122 10.42 3.45 -14.24
N ASP A 123 9.74 4.04 -15.22
CA ASP A 123 10.01 5.41 -15.68
C ASP A 123 9.55 6.45 -14.63
N CYS A 124 8.44 6.15 -13.96
CA CYS A 124 7.82 7.01 -12.97
C CYS A 124 7.57 6.23 -11.67
N ALA A 125 7.55 6.92 -10.53
CA ALA A 125 7.21 6.29 -9.27
C ALA A 125 6.59 7.27 -8.27
N VAL A 126 5.76 6.74 -7.36
CA VAL A 126 5.28 7.48 -6.19
C VAL A 126 5.89 6.91 -4.91
N GLY A 127 6.37 7.78 -4.04
CA GLY A 127 6.90 7.45 -2.72
C GLY A 127 6.12 8.15 -1.62
N VAL A 128 5.59 7.39 -0.65
CA VAL A 128 4.80 7.95 0.46
C VAL A 128 5.33 7.56 1.84
N THR A 129 5.47 8.55 2.71
CA THR A 129 5.89 8.40 4.11
C THR A 129 5.16 9.43 4.97
N GLY A 130 4.88 9.12 6.24
CA GLY A 130 4.01 9.97 7.04
C GLY A 130 3.55 9.31 8.33
N VAL A 131 2.79 10.07 9.12
CA VAL A 131 2.29 9.68 10.44
C VAL A 131 0.81 9.31 10.33
N GLY A 132 0.52 8.02 10.17
CA GLY A 132 -0.87 7.52 10.17
C GLY A 132 -1.56 7.56 11.55
N GLY A 133 -0.81 7.79 12.64
CA GLY A 133 -1.34 7.77 14.00
C GLY A 133 -1.44 6.37 14.62
N PRO A 134 -2.01 6.25 15.83
CA PRO A 134 -2.67 7.31 16.60
C PRO A 134 -1.69 8.25 17.34
N ASP A 135 -0.41 7.89 17.40
CA ASP A 135 0.62 8.66 18.11
C ASP A 135 1.46 9.50 17.15
N ARG A 136 2.10 10.54 17.69
CA ARG A 136 3.11 11.33 16.98
C ARG A 136 4.36 10.49 16.70
N GLN A 137 5.09 10.86 15.65
CA GLN A 137 6.38 10.26 15.32
C GLN A 137 7.36 11.34 14.88
N GLU A 138 8.63 11.26 15.31
CA GLU A 138 9.67 12.27 14.99
C GLU A 138 9.22 13.72 15.26
N ASP A 139 8.52 13.94 16.37
CA ASP A 139 7.89 15.22 16.74
C ASP A 139 6.84 15.75 15.75
N GLN A 140 6.48 15.00 14.71
CA GLN A 140 5.45 15.38 13.74
C GLN A 140 4.03 14.99 14.20
N PRO A 141 3.01 15.82 13.92
CA PRO A 141 1.63 15.49 14.25
C PRO A 141 1.11 14.34 13.39
N VAL A 142 0.14 13.59 13.95
CA VAL A 142 -0.70 12.67 13.18
C VAL A 142 -1.30 13.40 11.98
N GLY A 143 -1.33 12.73 10.83
CA GLY A 143 -1.81 13.31 9.58
C GLY A 143 -0.72 13.96 8.72
N THR A 144 0.50 14.14 9.23
CA THR A 144 1.63 14.67 8.44
C THR A 144 2.11 13.62 7.44
N VAL A 145 2.02 13.92 6.15
CA VAL A 145 2.38 12.99 5.07
C VAL A 145 3.17 13.71 4.00
N PHE A 146 4.23 13.07 3.52
CA PHE A 146 5.01 13.49 2.36
C PHE A 146 4.74 12.52 1.20
N ILE A 147 4.37 13.08 0.06
CA ILE A 147 4.09 12.35 -1.18
C ILE A 147 5.03 12.88 -2.26
N ALA A 148 5.92 12.02 -2.75
CA ALA A 148 6.85 12.36 -3.81
C ALA A 148 6.52 11.65 -5.11
N ILE A 149 6.58 12.37 -6.23
CA ILE A 149 6.41 11.84 -7.58
C ILE A 149 7.73 11.97 -8.32
N HIS A 150 8.28 10.84 -8.72
CA HIS A 150 9.46 10.75 -9.58
C HIS A 150 9.01 10.57 -11.04
N THR A 151 9.59 11.37 -11.94
CA THR A 151 9.45 11.25 -13.39
C THR A 151 10.82 11.45 -14.05
N PRO A 152 10.96 11.21 -15.37
CA PRO A 152 12.19 11.50 -16.09
C PRO A 152 12.63 12.98 -16.04
N ALA A 153 11.71 13.91 -15.78
CA ALA A 153 12.01 15.35 -15.66
C ALA A 153 12.59 15.71 -14.28
N GLY A 154 12.40 14.86 -13.28
CA GLY A 154 12.85 15.06 -11.90
C GLY A 154 11.84 14.54 -10.89
N THR A 155 12.16 14.74 -9.62
CA THR A 155 11.29 14.35 -8.51
C THR A 155 10.69 15.61 -7.88
N THR A 156 9.38 15.60 -7.62
CA THR A 156 8.66 16.62 -6.84
C THR A 156 8.15 15.99 -5.54
N CYS A 157 7.84 16.81 -4.54
CA CYS A 157 7.26 16.35 -3.28
C CYS A 157 6.29 17.37 -2.73
N GLU A 158 5.16 16.90 -2.21
CA GLU A 158 4.19 17.72 -1.48
C GLU A 158 4.06 17.22 -0.03
N GLU A 159 3.97 18.17 0.91
CA GLU A 159 3.61 17.91 2.30
C GLU A 159 2.11 18.13 2.48
N HIS A 160 1.46 17.21 3.18
CA HIS A 160 0.03 17.24 3.48
C HIS A 160 -0.20 17.05 4.98
N HIS A 161 -1.29 17.64 5.46
CA HIS A 161 -1.83 17.42 6.79
C HIS A 161 -3.27 16.93 6.65
N PHE A 162 -3.47 15.64 6.84
CA PHE A 162 -4.79 15.02 6.80
C PHE A 162 -5.39 14.93 8.21
N ASP A 163 -6.68 15.23 8.31
CA ASP A 163 -7.46 15.02 9.53
C ASP A 163 -8.14 13.64 9.47
N GLY A 164 -8.39 13.05 10.65
CA GLY A 164 -9.16 11.82 10.78
C GLY A 164 -8.49 10.76 11.64
N ASP A 165 -9.12 9.60 11.71
CA ASP A 165 -8.54 8.39 12.26
C ASP A 165 -7.47 7.78 11.32
N PRO A 166 -6.70 6.77 11.77
CA PRO A 166 -5.65 6.20 10.94
C PRO A 166 -6.11 5.68 9.57
N GLN A 167 -7.32 5.11 9.48
CA GLN A 167 -7.80 4.61 8.19
C GLN A 167 -8.18 5.78 7.28
N GLU A 168 -8.83 6.82 7.79
CA GLU A 168 -9.17 8.03 7.03
C GLU A 168 -7.91 8.73 6.48
N ILE A 169 -6.82 8.79 7.26
CA ILE A 169 -5.53 9.35 6.82
C ILE A 169 -4.90 8.50 5.72
N LEU A 170 -4.97 7.18 5.85
CA LEU A 170 -4.46 6.25 4.83
C LEU A 170 -5.23 6.38 3.51
N ASP A 171 -6.57 6.44 3.58
CA ASP A 171 -7.43 6.60 2.41
C ASP A 171 -7.18 7.96 1.72
N ALA A 172 -7.09 9.04 2.49
CA ALA A 172 -6.77 10.37 1.98
C ALA A 172 -5.37 10.43 1.33
N THR A 173 -4.39 9.77 1.95
CA THR A 173 -3.03 9.64 1.39
C THR A 173 -3.06 8.89 0.06
N THR A 174 -3.79 7.78 -0.01
CA THR A 174 -3.90 6.94 -1.22
C THR A 174 -4.55 7.72 -2.36
N THR A 175 -5.68 8.38 -2.11
CA THR A 175 -6.36 9.23 -3.11
C THR A 175 -5.43 10.33 -3.59
N ARG A 176 -4.80 11.08 -2.68
CA ARG A 176 -3.92 12.19 -3.05
C ARG A 176 -2.69 11.73 -3.83
N ALA A 177 -2.11 10.58 -3.46
CA ALA A 177 -0.99 10.00 -4.19
C ALA A 177 -1.35 9.63 -5.63
N LEU A 178 -2.55 9.07 -5.86
CA LEU A 178 -3.03 8.74 -7.21
C LEU A 178 -3.33 10.00 -8.04
N GLU A 179 -3.91 11.05 -7.44
CA GLU A 179 -4.08 12.35 -8.10
C GLU A 179 -2.75 12.94 -8.58
N LEU A 180 -1.79 13.04 -7.65
CA LEU A 180 -0.47 13.62 -7.94
C LEU A 180 0.30 12.81 -8.97
N LEU A 181 0.20 11.48 -8.90
CA LEU A 181 0.80 10.59 -9.88
C LEU A 181 0.16 10.79 -11.26
N GLY A 182 -1.17 10.82 -11.35
CA GLY A 182 -1.89 11.05 -12.60
C GLY A 182 -1.46 12.37 -13.27
N ALA A 183 -1.39 13.46 -12.49
CA ALA A 183 -0.92 14.76 -12.96
C ALA A 183 0.57 14.74 -13.34
N GLY A 184 1.44 14.13 -12.53
CA GLY A 184 2.87 14.04 -12.82
C GLY A 184 3.19 13.25 -14.08
N LEU A 185 2.35 12.28 -14.45
CA LEU A 185 2.47 11.57 -15.73
C LEU A 185 2.14 12.47 -16.92
N GLU A 186 1.29 13.49 -16.77
CA GLU A 186 0.94 14.38 -17.89
C GLU A 186 2.18 15.03 -18.51
N ASP A 187 3.13 15.39 -17.66
CA ASP A 187 4.40 16.04 -18.01
C ASP A 187 5.52 15.08 -18.45
N ALA A 188 5.38 13.77 -18.19
CA ALA A 188 6.44 12.78 -18.39
C ALA A 188 6.62 12.30 -19.84
N GLY A 189 5.68 12.63 -20.73
CA GLY A 189 5.55 12.05 -22.08
C GLY A 189 6.27 12.75 -23.24
N ASN A 190 6.89 13.91 -23.03
CA ASN A 190 7.59 14.61 -24.12
C ASN A 190 9.03 14.06 -24.30
N LYS A 191 9.15 12.93 -24.99
CA LYS A 191 10.40 12.54 -25.66
C LYS A 191 10.55 13.23 -27.00
#